data_AF-A0A1Q7JSS9-F1
#
_entry.id   AF-A0A1Q7JSS9-F1
#
_cell.length_a   1.000
_cell.length_b   1.000
_cell.length_c   1.000
_cell.angle_alpha   90.00
_cell.angle_beta   90.00
_cell.angle_gamma   90.00
#
_symmetry.space_group_name_H-M   'P 1'
#
loop_
_entity.id
_entity.type
_entity.pdbx_description
1 polymer ?
#
loop_
_entity_poly.entity_id
_entity_poly.type
_entity_poly.pdbx_seq_one_letter_code
_entity_poly.pdbx_strand_id
1 'polypeptide(L)'
;MDSTFYTTSSVLRTIEVILHLDPMSQYDAAATPLWNAFTSRPGTAAFAHLPSTWPLDERNPSAFRSRIPDRDLARADAADEEELNREIWESVHPGSAVPPVRRSLAVAR
;
A
#
# COMPACT_ATOMS: atom_id res chain seq x y z
N MET A 1 -0.02 -22.69 12.11
CA MET A 1 -0.11 -21.85 10.91
C MET A 1 -1.09 -22.55 9.98
N ASP A 2 -2.09 -21.84 9.46
CA ASP A 2 -3.02 -22.37 8.46
C ASP A 2 -2.48 -22.04 7.06
N SER A 3 -2.52 -23.02 6.17
CA SER A 3 -2.04 -22.93 4.77
C SER A 3 -3.17 -23.14 3.76
N THR A 4 -4.42 -23.05 4.20
CA THR A 4 -5.59 -23.12 3.33
C THR A 4 -5.61 -21.91 2.39
N PHE A 5 -5.90 -22.15 1.10
CA PHE A 5 -6.03 -21.08 0.13
C PHE A 5 -7.36 -20.35 0.32
N TYR A 6 -7.30 -19.04 0.59
CA TYR A 6 -8.47 -18.18 0.77
C TYR A 6 -8.50 -17.06 -0.26
N THR A 7 -9.71 -16.65 -0.62
CA THR A 7 -9.97 -15.50 -1.49
C THR A 7 -10.90 -14.50 -0.79
N THR A 8 -11.18 -13.35 -1.41
CA THR A 8 -12.17 -12.40 -0.88
C THR A 8 -13.56 -13.05 -0.73
N SER A 9 -13.92 -13.98 -1.62
CA SER A 9 -15.18 -14.73 -1.53
C SER A 9 -15.22 -15.70 -0.35
N SER A 10 -14.06 -16.21 0.09
CA SER A 10 -13.97 -17.01 1.32
C SER A 10 -14.45 -16.20 2.54
N VAL A 11 -14.13 -14.91 2.58
CA VAL A 11 -14.60 -14.00 3.66
C VAL A 11 -16.12 -13.84 3.59
N LEU A 12 -16.68 -13.57 2.41
CA LEU A 12 -18.14 -13.46 2.22
C LEU A 12 -18.85 -14.75 2.62
N ARG A 13 -18.35 -15.89 2.13
CA ARG A 13 -18.90 -17.21 2.46
C ARG A 13 -18.88 -17.49 3.96
N THR A 14 -17.85 -17.03 4.67
CA THR A 14 -17.77 -17.19 6.12
C THR A 14 -18.82 -16.35 6.84
N ILE A 15 -19.05 -15.11 6.40
CA ILE A 15 -20.09 -14.23 6.95
C ILE A 15 -21.48 -14.84 6.72
N GLU A 16 -21.75 -15.34 5.51
CA GLU A 16 -23.00 -16.03 5.19
C GLU A 16 -23.28 -17.17 6.16
N VAL A 17 -22.31 -18.04 6.40
CA VAL A 17 -22.50 -19.20 7.26
C VAL A 17 -22.66 -18.82 8.74
N ILE A 18 -21.96 -17.79 9.24
CA ILE A 18 -22.14 -17.28 10.62
C ILE A 18 -23.57 -16.74 10.81
N LEU A 19 -24.07 -16.01 9.81
CA LEU A 19 -25.40 -15.38 9.85
C LEU A 19 -26.54 -16.29 9.37
N HIS A 20 -26.23 -17.54 9.00
CA HIS A 20 -27.19 -18.51 8.44
C HIS A 20 -27.89 -17.98 7.17
N LEU A 21 -27.14 -17.34 6.29
CA LEU A 21 -27.60 -16.88 4.98
C LEU A 21 -27.28 -17.90 3.88
N ASP A 22 -28.13 -17.93 2.86
CA ASP A 22 -27.84 -18.65 1.63
C ASP A 22 -26.73 -17.95 0.82
N PRO A 23 -25.99 -18.68 -0.04
CA PRO A 23 -25.02 -18.07 -0.94
C PRO A 23 -25.69 -17.05 -1.85
N MET A 24 -25.08 -15.86 -1.99
CA MET A 24 -25.63 -14.80 -2.83
C MET A 24 -25.32 -15.01 -4.32
N SER A 25 -24.33 -15.85 -4.64
CA SER A 25 -23.90 -16.13 -6.01
C SER A 25 -23.35 -17.55 -6.14
N GLN A 26 -22.91 -17.93 -7.34
CA GLN A 26 -22.15 -19.19 -7.51
C GLN A 26 -20.71 -19.05 -7.03
N TYR A 27 -20.20 -17.82 -6.95
CA TYR A 27 -18.79 -17.55 -6.66
C TYR A 27 -18.47 -17.65 -5.17
N ASP A 28 -19.37 -17.18 -4.30
CA ASP A 28 -19.30 -17.40 -2.85
C ASP A 28 -19.66 -18.84 -2.47
N ALA A 29 -20.65 -19.44 -3.13
CA ALA A 29 -21.06 -20.83 -2.91
C ALA A 29 -19.89 -21.83 -3.05
N ALA A 30 -18.99 -21.58 -4.00
CA ALA A 30 -17.81 -22.41 -4.26
C ALA A 30 -16.59 -22.03 -3.39
N ALA A 31 -16.65 -20.97 -2.59
CA ALA A 31 -15.51 -20.49 -1.81
C ALA A 31 -15.33 -21.31 -0.53
N THR A 32 -14.07 -21.54 -0.13
CA THR A 32 -13.73 -22.23 1.13
C THR A 32 -13.93 -21.28 2.33
N PRO A 33 -14.75 -21.62 3.34
CA PRO A 33 -14.91 -20.79 4.55
C PRO A 33 -13.65 -20.77 5.44
N LEU A 34 -13.45 -19.69 6.21
CA LEU A 34 -12.29 -19.45 7.07
C LEU A 34 -12.38 -20.21 8.43
N TRP A 35 -12.94 -21.42 8.48
CA TRP A 35 -13.18 -22.11 9.75
C TRP A 35 -11.94 -22.29 10.63
N ASN A 36 -10.78 -22.51 10.00
CA ASN A 36 -9.50 -22.68 10.68
C ASN A 36 -8.98 -21.39 11.34
N ALA A 37 -9.52 -20.22 10.96
CA ALA A 37 -9.20 -18.94 11.57
C ALA A 37 -9.98 -18.67 12.87
N PHE A 38 -11.03 -19.44 13.15
CA PHE A 38 -11.84 -19.31 14.36
C PHE A 38 -11.53 -20.43 15.36
N THR A 39 -11.54 -20.09 16.65
CA THR A 39 -11.38 -21.03 17.75
C THR A 39 -12.45 -20.76 18.80
N SER A 40 -13.08 -21.81 19.31
CA SER A 40 -14.01 -21.71 20.46
C SER A 40 -13.28 -21.52 21.80
N ARG A 41 -11.96 -21.74 21.82
CA ARG A 41 -11.12 -21.54 23.00
C ARG A 41 -10.38 -20.21 22.87
N PRO A 42 -10.67 -19.21 23.72
CA PRO A 42 -9.97 -17.93 23.67
C PRO A 42 -8.51 -18.12 24.08
N GLY A 43 -7.59 -17.55 23.28
CA GLY A 43 -6.21 -17.36 23.69
C GLY A 43 -6.13 -16.12 24.56
N THR A 44 -5.85 -16.28 25.86
CA THR A 44 -5.75 -15.16 26.83
C THR A 44 -4.32 -14.69 27.06
N ALA A 45 -3.36 -15.19 26.28
CA ALA A 45 -1.98 -14.76 26.37
C ALA A 45 -1.88 -13.27 26.01
N ALA A 46 -1.23 -12.49 26.89
CA ALA A 46 -0.93 -11.10 26.60
C ALA A 46 -0.04 -11.00 25.36
N PHE A 47 -0.31 -10.01 24.52
CA PHE A 47 0.55 -9.70 23.38
C PHE A 47 1.90 -9.18 23.89
N ALA A 48 2.96 -9.95 23.66
CA ALA A 48 4.33 -9.52 23.88
C ALA A 48 4.82 -8.80 22.62
N HIS A 49 4.79 -7.47 22.63
CA HIS A 49 5.35 -6.68 21.54
C HIS A 49 6.87 -6.84 21.48
N LEU A 50 7.42 -6.84 20.28
CA LEU A 50 8.86 -6.69 20.11
C LEU A 50 9.23 -5.21 20.31
N PRO A 51 10.33 -4.90 21.03
CA PRO A 51 10.80 -3.53 21.12
C PRO A 51 11.19 -3.02 19.73
N SER A 52 10.92 -1.75 19.44
CA SER A 52 11.45 -1.11 18.22
C SER A 52 12.97 -1.11 18.31
N THR A 53 13.63 -1.86 17.44
CA THR A 53 15.10 -1.93 17.38
C THR A 53 15.70 -0.82 16.51
N TRP A 54 14.86 -0.11 15.77
CA TRP A 54 15.25 0.98 14.87
C TRP A 54 14.62 2.31 15.31
N PRO A 55 15.34 3.43 15.21
CA PRO A 55 14.78 4.75 15.43
C PRO A 55 13.70 5.05 14.37
N LEU A 56 12.51 5.48 14.82
CA LEU A 56 11.40 5.82 13.91
C LEU A 56 11.63 7.13 13.16
N ASP A 57 12.58 7.93 13.63
CA ASP A 57 13.01 9.20 13.09
C ASP A 57 14.32 9.11 12.31
N GLU A 58 14.83 7.89 12.07
CA GLU A 58 16.01 7.69 11.24
C GLU A 58 15.74 8.22 9.82
N ARG A 59 16.61 9.13 9.36
CA ARG A 59 16.56 9.68 8.00
C ARG A 59 17.78 9.22 7.24
N ASN A 60 17.62 9.01 5.94
CA ASN A 60 18.74 8.72 5.06
C ASN A 60 19.84 9.79 5.22
N PRO A 61 21.11 9.41 5.48
CA PRO A 61 22.20 10.36 5.68
C PRO A 61 22.45 11.21 4.43
N SER A 62 22.27 10.60 3.25
CA SER A 62 22.22 11.28 1.96
C SER A 62 20.85 11.02 1.33
N ALA A 63 20.01 12.04 1.30
CA ALA A 63 18.77 12.04 0.54
C ALA A 63 18.78 13.22 -0.43
N PHE A 64 18.28 12.99 -1.64
CA PHE A 64 17.97 14.08 -2.54
C PHE A 64 16.94 15.00 -1.86
N ARG A 65 17.24 16.31 -1.83
CA ARG A 65 16.35 17.32 -1.26
C ARG A 65 15.73 18.11 -2.39
N SER A 66 14.44 17.88 -2.60
CA SER A 66 13.64 18.64 -3.55
C SER A 66 13.69 20.13 -3.22
N ARG A 67 13.77 20.97 -4.26
CA ARG A 67 13.64 22.42 -4.15
C ARG A 67 12.21 22.88 -4.36
N ILE A 68 11.32 21.98 -4.77
CA ILE A 68 9.90 22.25 -4.95
C ILE A 68 9.29 22.57 -3.58
N PRO A 69 8.60 23.72 -3.44
CA PRO A 69 7.92 24.07 -2.19
C PRO A 69 6.86 23.03 -1.81
N ASP A 70 6.79 22.65 -0.54
CA ASP A 70 5.79 21.67 -0.04
C ASP A 70 4.34 22.05 -0.41
N ARG A 71 4.05 23.36 -0.48
CA ARG A 71 2.72 23.87 -0.91
C ARG A 71 2.34 23.46 -2.34
N ASP A 72 3.32 23.25 -3.22
CA ASP A 72 3.11 22.89 -4.62
C ASP A 72 2.92 21.36 -4.77
N LEU A 73 3.22 20.58 -3.72
CA LEU A 73 2.88 19.16 -3.60
C LEU A 73 1.52 18.92 -2.92
N ALA A 74 0.93 19.94 -2.30
CA ALA A 74 -0.35 19.83 -1.62
C ALA A 74 -1.55 19.73 -2.57
N ARG A 75 -1.37 20.11 -3.84
CA ARG A 75 -2.41 20.10 -4.88
C ARG A 75 -1.86 19.44 -6.14
N ALA A 76 -2.67 18.59 -6.76
CA ALA A 76 -2.35 18.01 -8.07
C ALA A 76 -2.05 19.12 -9.10
N ASP A 77 -1.00 18.88 -9.89
CA ASP A 77 -0.55 19.73 -11.01
C ASP A 77 -0.13 21.17 -10.61
N ALA A 78 0.23 21.42 -9.35
CA ALA A 78 0.71 22.73 -8.90
C ALA A 78 2.23 22.90 -9.05
N ALA A 79 3.01 21.84 -8.88
CA ALA A 79 4.45 21.84 -9.13
C ALA A 79 4.76 21.89 -10.64
N ASP A 80 5.88 22.51 -11.01
CA ASP A 80 6.36 22.50 -12.38
C ASP A 80 6.70 21.06 -12.81
N GLU A 81 6.09 20.59 -13.91
CA GLU A 81 6.18 19.20 -14.39
C GLU A 81 7.61 18.81 -14.74
N GLU A 82 8.35 19.69 -15.43
CA GLU A 82 9.72 19.41 -15.88
C GLU A 82 10.68 19.34 -14.70
N GLU A 83 10.56 20.29 -13.77
CA GLU A 83 11.33 20.29 -12.53
C GLU A 83 11.02 19.08 -11.66
N LEU A 84 9.74 18.76 -11.43
CA LEU A 84 9.35 17.61 -10.61
C LEU A 84 9.85 16.29 -11.21
N ASN A 85 9.73 16.10 -12.52
CA ASN A 85 10.23 14.91 -13.20
C ASN A 85 11.76 14.78 -13.07
N ARG A 86 12.49 15.89 -13.22
CA ARG A 86 13.95 15.93 -13.05
C ARG A 86 14.36 15.53 -11.62
N GLU A 87 13.70 16.11 -10.63
CA GLU A 87 13.98 15.86 -9.21
C GLU A 87 13.67 14.42 -8.79
N ILE A 88 12.57 13.84 -9.29
CA ILE A 88 12.25 12.42 -9.09
C ILE A 88 13.34 11.54 -9.69
N TRP A 89 13.79 11.82 -10.92
CA TRP A 89 14.86 11.05 -11.56
C TRP A 89 16.16 11.10 -10.76
N GLU A 90 16.61 12.30 -10.37
CA GLU A 90 17.85 12.47 -9.61
C GLU A 90 17.78 11.81 -8.22
N SER A 91 16.59 11.72 -7.62
CA SER A 91 16.39 11.04 -6.34
C SER A 91 16.66 9.53 -6.39
N VAL A 92 16.42 8.90 -7.54
CA VAL A 92 16.62 7.45 -7.74
C VAL A 92 17.95 7.18 -8.44
N HIS A 93 18.40 8.06 -9.35
CA HIS A 93 19.57 7.87 -10.20
C HIS A 93 20.54 9.06 -10.10
N PRO A 94 21.16 9.28 -8.92
CA PRO A 94 22.02 10.44 -8.70
C PRO A 94 23.19 10.47 -9.69
N GLY A 95 23.45 11.65 -10.27
CA GLY A 95 24.52 11.86 -11.26
C GLY A 95 24.30 11.24 -12.64
N SER A 96 23.14 10.61 -12.89
CA SER A 96 22.79 10.07 -14.21
C SER A 96 22.13 11.13 -15.09
N ALA A 97 22.37 11.05 -16.39
CA ALA A 97 21.68 11.90 -17.36
C ALA A 97 20.16 11.69 -17.28
N VAL A 98 19.39 12.77 -17.32
CA VAL A 98 17.93 12.74 -17.30
C VAL A 98 17.42 12.20 -18.65
N PRO A 99 16.48 11.23 -18.66
CA PRO A 99 15.89 10.74 -19.89
C PRO A 99 15.20 11.85 -20.66
N PRO A 100 15.23 11.83 -22.01
CA PRO A 100 14.57 12.84 -22.81
C PRO A 100 13.05 12.78 -22.59
N VAL A 101 12.43 13.95 -22.43
CA VAL A 101 10.97 14.08 -22.30
C VAL A 101 10.29 13.49 -23.53
N ARG A 102 9.39 12.53 -23.31
CA ARG A 102 8.62 11.86 -24.39
C ARG A 102 7.26 12.50 -24.62
N ARG A 103 6.63 13.03 -23.56
CA ARG A 103 5.33 13.69 -23.53
C ARG A 103 5.35 14.69 -22.37
N SER A 104 4.83 15.90 -22.60
CA SER A 104 4.59 16.90 -21.57
C SER A 104 3.30 17.64 -21.89
N LEU A 105 2.61 18.18 -20.87
CA LEU A 105 1.35 18.92 -21.04
C LEU A 105 1.56 20.43 -21.30
N ALA A 106 2.77 20.84 -21.70
CA ALA A 106 3.17 22.24 -21.79
C ALA A 106 2.16 23.12 -22.55
N VAL A 107 1.41 23.96 -21.81
CA VAL A 107 0.65 25.07 -22.37
C VAL A 107 1.65 26.21 -22.60
N ALA A 108 1.90 26.55 -23.86
CA ALA A 108 2.70 27.71 -24.21
C ALA A 108 2.11 28.97 -23.54
N ARG A 109 2.96 29.69 -22.81
CA ARG A 109 2.68 31.06 -22.35
C ARG A 109 3.17 32.07 -23.39
#